data_AF-A0A3B9W7Z9-F1
#
_entry.id   AF-A0A3B9W7Z9-F1
#
_cell.length_a   1.000
_cell.length_b   1.000
_cell.length_c   1.000
_cell.angle_alpha   90.00
_cell.angle_beta   90.00
_cell.angle_gamma   90.00
#
_symmetry.space_group_name_H-M   'P 1'
#
loop_
_entity.id
_entity.type
_entity.pdbx_description
1 polymer ?
#
loop_
_entity_poly.entity_id
_entity_poly.type
_entity_poly.pdbx_seq_one_letter_code
_entity_poly.pdbx_strand_id
1 'polypeptide(L)'
;MNMLKQTLNPIFFDLDGTLLNTAPDIAYAMKKTLHKRGLAMHQEIDQHYHLFGSSCELLASLLNLSMEDPTFKTIREKFFSHYLDNIAERTHFYPYIDNILKLLIRNDIPWGIITNKPSRLTEKVIEAFPLLQEAKICLSGDSLPNPKPSPEPLLHACQLLNLAPSQCSYVGDTHTDCLAAQRAGMQSIAVLYGYHKPTDKPADWKADHYFDSGQSLYEWIHPQLNNNHKD
;
A
#
# COMPACT_ATOMS: atom_id res chain seq x y z
N MET A 1 13.62 -3.12 39.24
CA MET A 1 12.29 -3.30 38.62
C MET A 1 12.47 -2.87 37.17
N ASN A 2 12.65 -3.80 36.24
CA ASN A 2 12.90 -3.46 34.84
C ASN A 2 11.64 -2.83 34.26
N MET A 3 11.66 -1.53 33.99
CA MET A 3 10.70 -0.95 33.05
C MET A 3 10.95 -1.65 31.71
N LEU A 4 9.95 -2.39 31.24
CA LEU A 4 9.95 -2.91 29.88
C LEU A 4 10.12 -1.71 28.94
N LYS A 5 11.25 -1.63 28.24
CA LYS A 5 11.44 -0.69 27.13
C LYS A 5 10.26 -0.89 26.18
N GLN A 6 9.40 0.12 26.02
CA GLN A 6 8.38 0.08 24.96
C GLN A 6 9.10 0.25 23.63
N THR A 7 9.53 -0.86 23.05
CA THR A 7 9.95 -0.91 21.65
C THR A 7 8.69 -0.80 20.78
N LEU A 8 8.71 0.12 19.81
CA LEU A 8 7.67 0.21 18.80
C LEU A 8 7.41 -1.17 18.18
N ASN A 9 6.13 -1.52 18.04
CA ASN A 9 5.72 -2.76 17.38
C ASN A 9 6.27 -2.82 15.95
N PRO A 10 6.71 -3.99 15.45
CA PRO A 10 6.93 -4.20 14.03
C PRO A 10 5.77 -3.69 13.16
N ILE A 11 6.10 -3.11 12.01
CA ILE A 11 5.11 -2.43 11.17
C ILE A 11 5.10 -3.03 9.76
N PHE A 12 3.94 -3.51 9.33
CA PHE A 12 3.69 -3.85 7.95
C PHE A 12 2.94 -2.70 7.27
N PHE A 13 3.24 -2.45 5.99
CA PHE A 13 2.65 -1.38 5.21
C PHE A 13 2.00 -1.91 3.93
N ASP A 14 0.87 -1.34 3.51
CA ASP A 14 0.51 -1.37 2.09
C ASP A 14 1.49 -0.53 1.25
N LEU A 15 1.48 -0.70 -0.07
CA LEU A 15 2.36 -0.02 -1.00
C LEU A 15 1.69 1.17 -1.69
N ASP A 16 0.64 0.89 -2.47
CA ASP A 16 0.01 1.81 -3.42
C ASP A 16 -1.01 2.69 -2.69
N GLY A 17 -0.70 3.96 -2.45
CA GLY A 17 -1.59 4.86 -1.67
C GLY A 17 -1.17 5.00 -0.21
N THR A 18 -0.25 4.15 0.25
CA THR A 18 0.27 4.17 1.63
C THR A 18 1.73 4.59 1.70
N LEU A 19 2.65 3.80 1.13
CA LEU A 19 4.07 4.16 1.07
C LEU A 19 4.36 5.08 -0.12
N LEU A 20 3.80 4.73 -1.28
CA LEU A 20 4.09 5.37 -2.55
C LEU A 20 2.82 5.94 -3.17
N ASN A 21 2.96 7.15 -3.71
CA ASN A 21 2.02 7.69 -4.67
C ASN A 21 2.38 7.16 -6.08
N THR A 22 1.78 6.04 -6.46
CA THR A 22 1.95 5.37 -7.76
C THR A 22 0.95 5.81 -8.83
N ALA A 23 -0.06 6.58 -8.45
CA ALA A 23 -1.14 7.02 -9.31
C ALA A 23 -0.71 7.74 -10.59
N PRO A 24 0.32 8.61 -10.60
CA PRO A 24 0.78 9.26 -11.83
C PRO A 24 1.22 8.27 -12.93
N ASP A 25 1.92 7.19 -12.56
CA ASP A 25 2.37 6.17 -13.51
C ASP A 25 1.22 5.25 -13.94
N ILE A 26 0.28 4.95 -13.02
CA ILE A 26 -0.96 4.22 -13.34
C ILE A 26 -1.80 5.01 -14.35
N ALA A 27 -2.01 6.30 -14.12
CA ALA A 27 -2.75 7.18 -15.03
C ALA A 27 -2.11 7.23 -16.41
N TYR A 28 -0.79 7.36 -16.47
CA TYR A 28 -0.05 7.35 -17.73
C TYR A 28 -0.24 6.03 -18.50
N ALA A 29 -0.07 4.89 -17.82
CA ALA A 29 -0.24 3.57 -18.43
C ALA A 29 -1.68 3.31 -18.90
N MET A 30 -2.68 3.76 -18.13
CA MET A 30 -4.09 3.62 -18.48
C MET A 30 -4.44 4.49 -19.70
N LYS A 31 -4.00 5.74 -19.75
CA LYS A 31 -4.17 6.62 -20.91
C LYS A 31 -3.49 6.05 -22.15
N LYS A 32 -2.28 5.51 -22.03
CA LYS A 32 -1.59 4.84 -23.14
C LYS A 32 -2.38 3.64 -23.66
N THR A 33 -2.93 2.83 -22.76
CA THR A 33 -3.78 1.68 -23.11
C THR A 33 -5.05 2.09 -23.84
N LEU A 34 -5.69 3.18 -23.40
CA LEU A 34 -6.99 3.64 -23.90
C LEU A 34 -6.88 4.77 -24.93
N HIS A 35 -5.69 5.09 -25.42
CA HIS A 35 -5.41 6.25 -26.28
C HIS A 35 -6.35 6.38 -27.48
N LYS A 36 -6.72 5.27 -28.13
CA LYS A 36 -7.62 5.27 -29.29
C LYS A 36 -9.05 5.75 -28.97
N ARG A 37 -9.43 5.83 -27.69
CA ARG A 37 -10.72 6.36 -27.24
C ARG A 37 -10.73 7.89 -27.08
N GLY A 38 -9.59 8.55 -27.29
CA GLY A 38 -9.50 10.02 -27.39
C GLY A 38 -9.51 10.76 -26.05
N LEU A 39 -9.56 12.09 -26.14
CA LEU A 39 -9.34 13.01 -25.01
C LEU A 39 -10.36 12.89 -23.88
N ALA A 40 -11.63 12.61 -24.20
CA ALA A 40 -12.68 12.45 -23.19
C ALA A 40 -12.36 11.31 -22.21
N MET A 41 -11.83 10.19 -22.72
CA MET A 41 -11.38 9.07 -21.88
C MET A 41 -10.19 9.46 -21.00
N HIS A 42 -9.27 10.30 -21.47
CA HIS A 42 -8.15 10.76 -20.65
C HIS A 42 -8.62 11.62 -19.48
N GLN A 43 -9.57 12.53 -19.72
CA GLN A 43 -10.17 13.36 -18.67
C GLN A 43 -10.94 12.51 -17.67
N GLU A 44 -11.67 11.49 -18.14
CA GLU A 44 -12.36 10.55 -17.27
C GLU A 44 -11.37 9.78 -16.38
N ILE A 45 -10.25 9.29 -16.92
CA ILE A 45 -9.19 8.64 -16.11
C ILE A 45 -8.68 9.57 -15.00
N ASP A 46 -8.44 10.84 -15.32
CA ASP A 46 -7.92 11.81 -14.34
C ASP A 46 -8.91 12.09 -13.19
N GLN A 47 -10.21 12.05 -13.47
CA GLN A 47 -11.26 12.24 -12.46
C GLN A 47 -11.35 11.07 -11.47
N HIS A 48 -10.81 9.91 -11.84
CA HIS A 48 -10.86 8.67 -11.04
C HIS A 48 -9.53 8.34 -10.35
N TYR A 49 -8.69 9.36 -10.10
CA TYR A 49 -7.41 9.19 -9.39
C TYR A 49 -7.53 8.39 -8.09
N HIS A 50 -8.61 8.63 -7.35
CA HIS A 50 -8.92 7.96 -6.09
C HIS A 50 -9.24 6.45 -6.22
N LEU A 51 -9.36 5.92 -7.43
CA LEU A 51 -9.62 4.49 -7.69
C LEU A 51 -8.37 3.73 -8.14
N PHE A 52 -7.18 4.34 -8.18
CA PHE A 52 -6.00 3.68 -8.72
C PHE A 52 -5.43 2.55 -7.85
N GLY A 53 -5.74 2.51 -6.55
CA GLY A 53 -5.54 1.32 -5.71
C GLY A 53 -6.35 0.09 -6.18
N SER A 54 -7.36 0.31 -7.02
CA SER A 54 -8.19 -0.70 -7.70
C SER A 54 -8.19 -0.48 -9.21
N SER A 55 -6.99 -0.24 -9.78
CA SER A 55 -6.84 0.17 -11.19
C SER A 55 -7.38 -0.84 -12.21
N CYS A 56 -7.38 -2.15 -11.87
CA CYS A 56 -8.00 -3.17 -12.72
C CYS A 56 -9.52 -3.03 -12.77
N GLU A 57 -10.17 -2.81 -11.63
CA GLU A 57 -11.61 -2.58 -11.52
C GLU A 57 -12.00 -1.29 -12.24
N LEU A 58 -11.23 -0.22 -12.07
CA LEU A 58 -11.43 1.03 -12.81
C LEU A 58 -11.33 0.79 -14.32
N LEU A 59 -10.27 0.12 -14.79
CA LEU A 59 -10.10 -0.18 -16.21
C LEU A 59 -11.27 -0.99 -16.77
N ALA A 60 -11.75 -1.99 -16.02
CA ALA A 60 -12.89 -2.82 -16.41
C ALA A 60 -14.17 -1.97 -16.54
N SER A 61 -14.40 -1.09 -15.56
CA SER A 61 -15.53 -0.14 -15.54
C SER A 61 -15.50 0.81 -16.74
N LEU A 62 -14.37 1.45 -17.04
CA LEU A 62 -14.21 2.36 -18.19
C LEU A 62 -14.43 1.66 -19.54
N LEU A 63 -14.23 0.34 -19.58
CA LEU A 63 -14.44 -0.49 -20.76
C LEU A 63 -15.85 -1.08 -20.84
N ASN A 64 -16.65 -0.99 -19.76
CA ASN A 64 -17.89 -1.73 -19.57
C ASN A 64 -17.72 -3.25 -19.77
N LEU A 65 -16.64 -3.81 -19.21
CA LEU A 65 -16.32 -5.23 -19.28
C LEU A 65 -16.27 -5.85 -17.88
N SER A 66 -16.55 -7.14 -17.80
CA SER A 66 -16.24 -7.93 -16.60
C SER A 66 -14.74 -8.20 -16.51
N MET A 67 -14.19 -8.28 -15.29
CA MET A 67 -12.80 -8.71 -15.09
C MET A 67 -12.52 -10.14 -15.59
N GLU A 68 -13.57 -10.95 -15.73
CA GLU A 68 -13.46 -12.31 -16.28
C GLU A 68 -13.50 -12.36 -17.81
N ASP A 69 -13.87 -11.26 -18.47
CA ASP A 69 -13.95 -11.18 -19.93
C ASP A 69 -12.57 -11.41 -20.57
N PRO A 70 -12.42 -12.34 -21.54
CA PRO A 70 -11.16 -12.57 -22.25
C PRO A 70 -10.59 -11.31 -22.93
N THR A 71 -11.47 -10.42 -23.39
CA THR A 71 -11.11 -9.12 -23.97
C THR A 71 -10.48 -8.22 -22.93
N PHE A 72 -11.09 -8.15 -21.73
CA PHE A 72 -10.53 -7.39 -20.63
C PHE A 72 -9.16 -7.94 -20.22
N LYS A 73 -9.02 -9.26 -20.09
CA LYS A 73 -7.73 -9.90 -19.76
C LYS A 73 -6.63 -9.49 -20.74
N THR A 74 -6.93 -9.47 -22.04
CA THR A 74 -5.99 -9.00 -23.08
C THR A 74 -5.63 -7.51 -22.94
N ILE A 75 -6.61 -6.65 -22.64
CA ILE A 75 -6.37 -5.21 -22.47
C ILE A 75 -5.58 -4.94 -21.18
N ARG A 76 -5.90 -5.65 -20.10
CA ARG A 76 -5.19 -5.61 -18.82
C ARG A 76 -3.71 -5.95 -18.99
N GLU A 77 -3.38 -6.96 -19.78
CA GLU A 77 -1.96 -7.28 -20.05
C GLU A 77 -1.23 -6.15 -20.81
N LYS A 78 -1.90 -5.47 -21.74
CA LYS A 78 -1.33 -4.26 -22.40
C LYS A 78 -1.13 -3.12 -21.41
N PHE A 79 -2.10 -2.91 -20.52
CA PHE A 79 -2.00 -1.93 -19.44
C PHE A 79 -0.81 -2.22 -18.52
N PHE A 80 -0.66 -3.47 -18.08
CA PHE A 80 0.48 -3.86 -17.27
C PHE A 80 1.82 -3.73 -18.00
N SER A 81 1.89 -4.03 -19.30
CA SER A 81 3.08 -3.76 -20.11
C SER A 81 3.41 -2.27 -20.15
N HIS A 82 2.42 -1.41 -20.39
CA HIS A 82 2.63 0.05 -20.40
C HIS A 82 3.04 0.61 -19.05
N TYR A 83 2.53 0.03 -17.96
CA TYR A 83 2.94 0.38 -16.61
C TYR A 83 4.38 -0.05 -16.32
N LEU A 84 4.78 -1.26 -16.73
CA LEU A 84 6.16 -1.75 -16.61
C LEU A 84 7.16 -0.90 -17.41
N ASP A 85 6.79 -0.48 -18.64
CA ASP A 85 7.63 0.39 -19.48
C ASP A 85 7.94 1.74 -18.83
N ASN A 86 7.18 2.15 -17.81
CA ASN A 86 7.27 3.46 -17.15
C ASN A 86 7.23 3.31 -15.63
N ILE A 87 7.70 2.16 -15.13
CA ILE A 87 7.64 1.83 -13.72
C ILE A 87 8.49 2.86 -12.95
N ALA A 88 7.88 3.46 -11.93
CA ALA A 88 8.53 4.41 -11.04
C ALA A 88 9.10 5.70 -11.69
N GLU A 89 8.67 6.07 -12.89
CA GLU A 89 9.08 7.32 -13.55
C GLU A 89 8.50 8.57 -12.86
N ARG A 90 7.30 8.47 -12.28
CA ARG A 90 6.61 9.56 -11.57
C ARG A 90 6.15 9.18 -10.17
N THR A 91 6.28 7.90 -9.83
CA THR A 91 6.04 7.40 -8.49
C THR A 91 7.00 8.04 -7.50
N HIS A 92 6.50 8.39 -6.32
CA HIS A 92 7.31 8.96 -5.24
C HIS A 92 6.73 8.55 -3.88
N PHE A 93 7.56 8.63 -2.83
CA PHE A 93 7.07 8.48 -1.47
C PHE A 93 6.07 9.59 -1.14
N TYR A 94 5.04 9.25 -0.35
CA TYR A 94 4.28 10.30 0.34
C TYR A 94 5.21 11.06 1.31
N PRO A 95 4.94 12.34 1.62
CA PRO A 95 5.78 13.14 2.51
C PRO A 95 6.06 12.42 3.85
N TYR A 96 7.32 12.45 4.31
CA TYR A 96 7.81 11.81 5.54
C TYR A 96 7.81 10.28 5.60
N ILE A 97 7.31 9.56 4.59
CA ILE A 97 7.35 8.10 4.59
C ILE A 97 8.79 7.57 4.57
N ASP A 98 9.65 8.15 3.75
CA ASP A 98 11.06 7.78 3.72
C ASP A 98 11.76 8.06 5.06
N ASN A 99 11.37 9.14 5.76
CA ASN A 99 11.83 9.41 7.13
C ASN A 99 11.38 8.34 8.12
N ILE A 100 10.14 7.84 8.03
CA ILE A 100 9.63 6.74 8.86
C ILE A 100 10.44 5.47 8.59
N LEU A 101 10.61 5.07 7.33
CA LEU A 101 11.36 3.87 6.99
C LEU A 101 12.81 3.94 7.47
N LYS A 102 13.49 5.08 7.26
CA LYS A 102 14.84 5.34 7.79
C LYS A 102 14.88 5.23 9.31
N LEU A 103 13.85 5.69 10.01
CA LEU A 103 13.77 5.61 11.46
C LEU A 103 13.60 4.16 11.94
N LEU A 104 12.77 3.37 11.28
CA LEU A 104 12.60 1.94 11.57
C LEU A 104 13.93 1.18 11.37
N ILE A 105 14.61 1.41 10.24
CA ILE A 105 15.91 0.80 9.93
C ILE A 105 16.95 1.17 10.99
N ARG A 106 17.08 2.45 11.35
CA ARG A 106 18.09 2.92 12.32
C ARG A 106 17.86 2.39 13.74
N ASN A 107 16.63 2.03 14.08
CA ASN A 107 16.27 1.48 15.39
C ASN A 107 16.09 -0.05 15.37
N ASP A 108 16.44 -0.72 14.26
CA ASP A 108 16.28 -2.16 14.05
C ASP A 108 14.85 -2.66 14.32
N ILE A 109 13.85 -1.86 13.96
CA ILE A 109 12.44 -2.26 14.05
C ILE A 109 12.08 -3.02 12.77
N PRO A 110 11.65 -4.30 12.87
CA PRO A 110 11.24 -5.06 11.70
C PRO A 110 10.05 -4.40 11.01
N TRP A 111 10.12 -4.32 9.68
CA TRP A 111 9.03 -3.81 8.88
C TRP A 111 8.96 -4.54 7.54
N GLY A 112 7.79 -4.49 6.89
CA GLY A 112 7.55 -5.18 5.64
C GLY A 112 6.43 -4.57 4.80
N ILE A 113 6.27 -5.07 3.58
CA ILE A 113 5.30 -4.60 2.60
C ILE A 113 4.32 -5.73 2.30
N ILE A 114 3.02 -5.46 2.42
CA ILE A 114 1.96 -6.43 2.16
C ILE A 114 0.94 -5.71 1.28
N THR A 115 0.90 -6.04 0.00
CA THR A 115 0.08 -5.33 -1.00
C THR A 115 -0.75 -6.28 -1.84
N ASN A 116 -1.86 -5.79 -2.39
CA ASN A 116 -2.65 -6.52 -3.39
C ASN A 116 -2.10 -6.33 -4.83
N LYS A 117 -1.06 -5.51 -5.01
CA LYS A 117 -0.40 -5.34 -6.30
C LYS A 117 0.22 -6.66 -6.78
N PRO A 118 0.10 -7.04 -8.07
CA PRO A 118 0.73 -8.25 -8.60
C PRO A 118 2.26 -8.25 -8.46
N SER A 119 2.83 -9.40 -8.10
CA SER A 119 4.26 -9.65 -7.84
C SER A 119 5.18 -9.04 -8.87
N ARG A 120 4.97 -9.36 -10.15
CA ARG A 120 5.80 -8.84 -11.26
C ARG A 120 5.85 -7.31 -11.36
N LEU A 121 4.82 -6.61 -10.86
CA LEU A 121 4.80 -5.14 -10.81
C LEU A 121 5.43 -4.64 -9.52
N THR A 122 5.09 -5.27 -8.40
CA THR A 122 5.64 -4.97 -7.08
C THR A 122 7.16 -5.06 -7.11
N GLU A 123 7.73 -6.17 -7.59
CA GLU A 123 9.18 -6.37 -7.70
C GLU A 123 9.87 -5.22 -8.43
N LYS A 124 9.32 -4.78 -9.56
CA LYS A 124 9.88 -3.64 -10.33
C LYS A 124 9.76 -2.31 -9.63
N VAL A 125 8.69 -2.09 -8.86
CA VAL A 125 8.61 -0.91 -7.98
C VAL A 125 9.68 -0.99 -6.89
N ILE A 126 9.82 -2.12 -6.19
CA ILE A 126 10.81 -2.28 -5.11
C ILE A 126 12.24 -2.09 -5.62
N GLU A 127 12.58 -2.63 -6.80
CA GLU A 127 13.88 -2.42 -7.44
C GLU A 127 14.21 -0.92 -7.65
N ALA A 128 13.20 -0.10 -7.96
CA ALA A 128 13.37 1.34 -8.21
C ALA A 128 13.52 2.20 -6.93
N PHE A 129 13.14 1.68 -5.76
CA PHE A 129 13.23 2.40 -4.49
C PHE A 129 14.15 1.66 -3.50
N PRO A 130 15.45 2.03 -3.40
CA PRO A 130 16.42 1.32 -2.55
C PRO A 130 15.99 1.16 -1.09
N LEU A 131 15.29 2.15 -0.52
CA LEU A 131 14.74 2.05 0.84
C LEU A 131 13.73 0.91 1.01
N LEU A 132 13.00 0.55 -0.04
CA LEU A 132 12.02 -0.53 0.01
C LEU A 132 12.67 -1.91 0.02
N GLN A 133 13.91 -2.03 -0.45
CA GLN A 133 14.67 -3.28 -0.44
C GLN A 133 15.15 -3.66 0.98
N GLU A 134 15.11 -2.72 1.92
CA GLU A 134 15.41 -2.96 3.34
C GLU A 134 14.25 -3.61 4.10
N ALA A 135 13.07 -3.76 3.46
CA ALA A 135 11.93 -4.47 4.02
C ALA A 135 12.31 -5.92 4.34
N LYS A 136 11.97 -6.40 5.54
CA LYS A 136 12.24 -7.79 5.95
C LYS A 136 11.38 -8.80 5.19
N ILE A 137 10.26 -8.35 4.62
CA ILE A 137 9.35 -9.16 3.84
C ILE A 137 8.55 -8.29 2.87
N CYS A 138 8.27 -8.83 1.69
CA CYS A 138 7.35 -8.24 0.71
C CYS A 138 6.39 -9.33 0.19
N LEU A 139 5.10 -9.21 0.46
CA LEU A 139 4.05 -10.08 -0.09
C LEU A 139 3.17 -9.28 -1.05
N SER A 140 2.95 -9.83 -2.23
CA SER A 140 2.13 -9.29 -3.31
C SER A 140 0.76 -9.96 -3.38
N GLY A 141 -0.14 -9.43 -4.21
CA GLY A 141 -1.54 -9.90 -4.28
C GLY A 141 -1.71 -11.34 -4.76
N ASP A 142 -0.67 -11.89 -5.39
CA ASP A 142 -0.56 -13.26 -5.91
C ASP A 142 0.48 -14.09 -5.16
N SER A 143 1.02 -13.61 -4.02
CA SER A 143 1.93 -14.38 -3.18
C SER A 143 1.23 -15.51 -2.41
N LEU A 144 -0.07 -15.36 -2.13
CA LEU A 144 -0.91 -16.35 -1.45
C LEU A 144 -2.27 -16.46 -2.15
N PRO A 145 -3.02 -17.56 -1.95
CA PRO A 145 -4.32 -17.76 -2.61
C PRO A 145 -5.36 -16.69 -2.29
N ASN A 146 -5.37 -16.15 -1.05
CA ASN A 146 -6.35 -15.17 -0.63
C ASN A 146 -5.68 -13.82 -0.28
N PRO A 147 -5.78 -12.80 -1.15
CA PRO A 147 -5.27 -11.46 -0.85
C PRO A 147 -6.12 -10.73 0.20
N LYS A 148 -5.68 -9.54 0.63
CA LYS A 148 -6.48 -8.67 1.49
C LYS A 148 -7.86 -8.44 0.83
N PRO A 149 -8.99 -8.51 1.58
CA PRO A 149 -9.13 -8.36 3.02
C PRO A 149 -9.03 -9.66 3.83
N SER A 150 -8.55 -10.75 3.24
CA SER A 150 -8.12 -11.92 4.01
C SER A 150 -6.99 -11.50 4.97
N PRO A 151 -6.98 -11.97 6.22
CA PRO A 151 -5.84 -11.77 7.12
C PRO A 151 -4.63 -12.63 6.74
N GLU A 152 -4.81 -13.60 5.84
CA GLU A 152 -3.82 -14.62 5.50
C GLU A 152 -2.43 -14.06 5.15
N PRO A 153 -2.28 -13.01 4.31
CA PRO A 153 -0.95 -12.44 4.02
C PRO A 153 -0.28 -11.82 5.26
N LEU A 154 -1.04 -11.16 6.13
CA LEU A 154 -0.51 -10.55 7.35
C LEU A 154 -0.06 -11.61 8.36
N LEU A 155 -0.88 -12.66 8.54
CA LEU A 155 -0.55 -13.79 9.42
C LEU A 155 0.66 -14.57 8.89
N HIS A 156 0.74 -14.78 7.58
CA HIS A 156 1.89 -15.42 6.95
C HIS A 156 3.17 -14.61 7.14
N ALA A 157 3.11 -13.28 7.01
CA ALA A 157 4.26 -12.42 7.26
C ALA A 157 4.73 -12.48 8.71
N CYS A 158 3.80 -12.47 9.67
CA CYS A 158 4.10 -12.71 11.08
C CYS A 158 4.81 -14.06 11.31
N GLN A 159 4.30 -15.13 10.69
CA GLN A 159 4.88 -16.47 10.83
C GLN A 159 6.34 -16.50 10.31
N LEU A 160 6.60 -15.93 9.13
CA LEU A 160 7.94 -15.93 8.53
C LEU A 160 8.95 -15.11 9.34
N LEU A 161 8.50 -14.04 10.00
CA LEU A 161 9.34 -13.18 10.84
C LEU A 161 9.32 -13.57 12.33
N ASN A 162 8.62 -14.65 12.70
CA ASN A 162 8.44 -15.11 14.09
C ASN A 162 7.89 -14.01 15.02
N LEU A 163 6.85 -13.30 14.55
CA LEU A 163 6.18 -12.22 15.27
C LEU A 163 4.77 -12.63 15.71
N ALA A 164 4.35 -12.18 16.89
CA ALA A 164 2.96 -12.31 17.32
C ALA A 164 2.11 -11.21 16.64
N PRO A 165 0.99 -11.54 15.97
CA PRO A 165 0.15 -10.53 15.30
C PRO A 165 -0.34 -9.41 16.23
N SER A 166 -0.63 -9.73 17.50
CA SER A 166 -1.03 -8.76 18.53
C SER A 166 0.06 -7.75 18.92
N GLN A 167 1.29 -7.97 18.47
CA GLN A 167 2.43 -7.08 18.66
C GLN A 167 2.87 -6.44 17.34
N CYS A 168 2.06 -6.52 16.28
CA CYS A 168 2.34 -5.91 14.99
C CYS A 168 1.30 -4.83 14.69
N SER A 169 1.71 -3.85 13.89
CA SER A 169 0.81 -2.84 13.30
C SER A 169 0.73 -3.03 11.80
N TYR A 170 -0.42 -2.74 11.22
CA TYR A 170 -0.59 -2.64 9.78
C TYR A 170 -1.07 -1.25 9.39
N VAL A 171 -0.34 -0.61 8.48
CA VAL A 171 -0.66 0.71 7.94
C VAL A 171 -1.17 0.56 6.52
N GLY A 172 -2.35 1.10 6.24
CA GLY A 172 -2.95 1.08 4.90
C GLY A 172 -3.91 2.24 4.67
N ASP A 173 -4.28 2.49 3.42
CA ASP A 173 -5.14 3.60 3.02
C ASP A 173 -6.55 3.17 2.64
N THR A 174 -6.90 1.88 2.76
CA THR A 174 -8.22 1.38 2.36
C THR A 174 -8.95 0.66 3.49
N HIS A 175 -10.27 0.54 3.33
CA HIS A 175 -11.08 -0.35 4.18
C HIS A 175 -10.60 -1.81 4.14
N THR A 176 -10.12 -2.25 2.98
CA THR A 176 -9.57 -3.60 2.78
C THR A 176 -8.38 -3.85 3.70
N ASP A 177 -7.53 -2.84 3.89
CA ASP A 177 -6.37 -2.89 4.78
C ASP A 177 -6.79 -2.96 6.24
N CYS A 178 -7.69 -2.07 6.64
CA CYS A 178 -8.18 -2.00 8.02
C CYS A 178 -8.83 -3.33 8.43
N LEU A 179 -9.64 -3.91 7.54
CA LEU A 179 -10.32 -5.16 7.76
C LEU A 179 -9.35 -6.35 7.82
N ALA A 180 -8.31 -6.37 6.99
CA ALA A 180 -7.27 -7.41 7.06
C ALA A 180 -6.52 -7.35 8.40
N ALA A 181 -6.11 -6.16 8.84
CA ALA A 181 -5.41 -5.95 10.11
C ALA A 181 -6.23 -6.42 11.30
N GLN A 182 -7.50 -6.00 11.39
CA GLN A 182 -8.42 -6.40 12.45
C GLN A 182 -8.61 -7.92 12.49
N ARG A 183 -8.82 -8.55 11.32
CA ARG A 183 -8.97 -10.01 11.22
C ARG A 183 -7.70 -10.77 11.58
N ALA A 184 -6.53 -10.16 11.38
CA ALA A 184 -5.24 -10.71 11.79
C ALA A 184 -4.94 -10.48 13.28
N GLY A 185 -5.75 -9.66 13.98
CA GLY A 185 -5.50 -9.28 15.37
C GLY A 185 -4.34 -8.30 15.53
N MET A 186 -4.04 -7.50 14.51
CA MET A 186 -3.00 -6.45 14.51
C MET A 186 -3.60 -5.10 14.87
N GLN A 187 -2.75 -4.17 15.33
CA GLN A 187 -3.13 -2.76 15.41
C GLN A 187 -3.34 -2.22 13.99
N SER A 188 -4.55 -1.70 13.74
CA SER A 188 -4.96 -1.18 12.45
C SER A 188 -4.73 0.34 12.40
N ILE A 189 -3.94 0.81 11.44
CA ILE A 189 -3.62 2.23 11.25
C ILE A 189 -4.07 2.64 9.85
N ALA A 190 -5.02 3.56 9.78
CA ALA A 190 -5.53 4.10 8.53
C ALA A 190 -4.82 5.41 8.17
N VAL A 191 -4.38 5.54 6.92
CA VAL A 191 -3.87 6.80 6.38
C VAL A 191 -4.85 7.40 5.37
N LEU A 192 -5.12 8.69 5.51
CA LEU A 192 -6.18 9.40 4.77
C LEU A 192 -5.66 10.21 3.57
N TYR A 193 -4.35 10.16 3.30
CA TYR A 193 -3.71 10.83 2.17
C TYR A 193 -3.66 9.98 0.89
N GLY A 194 -4.05 8.70 0.98
CA GLY A 194 -4.01 7.73 -0.12
C GLY A 194 -5.19 7.80 -1.09
N TYR A 195 -5.62 6.65 -1.60
CA TYR A 195 -6.64 6.54 -2.64
C TYR A 195 -8.04 6.35 -2.06
N HIS A 196 -8.64 7.46 -1.62
CA HIS A 196 -9.96 7.48 -0.98
C HIS A 196 -11.07 7.91 -1.93
N LYS A 197 -12.11 7.10 -2.09
CA LYS A 197 -13.30 7.48 -2.87
C LYS A 197 -14.04 8.61 -2.15
N PRO A 198 -14.69 9.53 -2.88
CA PRO A 198 -15.57 10.52 -2.26
C PRO A 198 -16.70 9.91 -1.41
N THR A 199 -17.07 8.66 -1.70
CA THR A 199 -18.09 7.90 -0.96
C THR A 199 -17.54 7.14 0.23
N ASP A 200 -16.22 7.04 0.38
CA ASP A 200 -15.61 6.33 1.49
C ASP A 200 -15.88 7.07 2.80
N LYS A 201 -16.10 6.29 3.86
CA LYS A 201 -16.32 6.79 5.21
C LYS A 201 -15.26 6.18 6.11
N PRO A 202 -14.05 6.78 6.20
CA PRO A 202 -12.97 6.21 7.02
C PRO A 202 -13.36 5.94 8.46
N ALA A 203 -14.28 6.72 9.04
CA ALA A 203 -14.83 6.48 10.37
C ALA A 203 -15.49 5.09 10.53
N ASP A 204 -16.04 4.52 9.45
CA ASP A 204 -16.68 3.20 9.45
C ASP A 204 -15.65 2.05 9.39
N TRP A 205 -14.38 2.35 9.10
CA TRP A 205 -13.34 1.33 8.93
C TRP A 205 -12.84 0.76 10.25
N LYS A 206 -13.11 1.45 11.37
CA LYS A 206 -12.75 1.02 12.73
C LYS A 206 -11.25 0.76 12.91
N ALA A 207 -10.39 1.50 12.23
CA ALA A 207 -8.96 1.52 12.54
C ALA A 207 -8.74 2.07 13.97
N ASP A 208 -7.66 1.62 14.61
CA ASP A 208 -7.27 2.07 15.95
C ASP A 208 -6.72 3.51 15.91
N HIS A 209 -6.06 3.87 14.80
CA HIS A 209 -5.51 5.20 14.57
C HIS A 209 -5.76 5.69 13.13
N TYR A 210 -5.87 7.01 12.98
CA TYR A 210 -6.08 7.69 11.70
C TYR A 210 -5.09 8.84 11.55
N PHE A 211 -4.45 8.93 10.39
CA PHE A 211 -3.51 10.01 10.06
C PHE A 211 -3.82 10.62 8.70
N ASP A 212 -3.89 11.94 8.64
CA ASP A 212 -4.21 12.71 7.42
C ASP A 212 -3.01 12.98 6.52
N SER A 213 -1.80 12.74 7.02
CA SER A 213 -0.55 13.00 6.31
C SER A 213 0.54 12.04 6.80
N GLY A 214 1.53 11.78 5.96
CA GLY A 214 2.72 11.03 6.40
C GLY A 214 3.50 11.78 7.48
N GLN A 215 3.36 13.12 7.55
CA GLN A 215 3.92 13.93 8.63
C GLN A 215 3.25 13.61 9.98
N SER A 216 1.92 13.61 10.07
CA SER A 216 1.23 13.30 11.34
C SER A 216 1.48 11.86 11.79
N LEU A 217 1.62 10.91 10.86
CA LEU A 217 2.09 9.56 11.15
C LEU A 217 3.54 9.55 11.68
N TYR A 218 4.45 10.29 11.05
CA TYR A 218 5.84 10.39 11.50
C TYR A 218 5.94 10.99 12.90
N GLU A 219 5.22 12.06 13.18
CA GLU A 219 5.17 12.73 14.49
C GLU A 219 4.60 11.82 15.58
N TRP A 220 3.74 10.87 15.23
CA TRP A 220 3.26 9.83 16.14
C TRP A 220 4.29 8.73 16.38
N ILE A 221 4.98 8.25 15.35
CA ILE A 221 5.99 7.18 15.44
C ILE A 221 7.27 7.66 16.14
N HIS A 222 7.76 8.84 15.77
CA HIS A 222 9.10 9.31 16.15
C HIS A 222 9.37 9.39 17.66
N PRO A 223 8.46 9.92 18.50
CA PRO A 223 8.65 9.96 19.95
C PRO A 223 8.73 8.58 20.60
N GLN A 224 8.03 7.58 20.04
CA GLN A 224 8.01 6.21 20.57
C GLN A 224 9.38 5.52 20.45
N LEU A 225 10.19 5.95 19.48
CA LEU A 225 11.54 5.42 19.28
C LEU A 225 12.61 6.23 20.01
N ASN A 226 12.44 7.54 20.14
CA ASN A 226 13.43 8.40 20.80
C ASN A 226 13.35 8.44 22.34
N ASN A 227 12.19 8.12 22.92
CA ASN A 227 12.07 7.98 24.37
C ASN A 227 12.86 6.78 24.92
N ASN A 228 13.43 5.93 24.06
CA ASN A 228 14.29 4.81 24.44
C ASN A 228 15.78 5.18 24.62
N HIS A 229 16.17 6.44 24.36
CA HIS A 229 17.56 6.92 24.46
C HIS A 229 17.84 7.89 25.62
N LYS A 230 16.84 8.19 26.45
CA LYS A 230 17.02 8.95 27.69
C LYS A 230 16.92 8.00 28.87
N ASP A 231 17.99 7.24 29.13
CA ASP A 231 18.35 6.64 30.43
C ASP A 231 19.80 6.12 30.36
#